data_AF-A0A7K4B1R0-F1
#
_entry.id   AF-A0A7K4B1R0-F1
#
_cell.length_a   1.000
_cell.length_b   1.000
_cell.length_c   1.000
_cell.angle_alpha   90.00
_cell.angle_beta   90.00
_cell.angle_gamma   90.00
#
_symmetry.space_group_name_H-M   'P 1'
#
loop_
_entity.id
_entity.type
_entity.pdbx_description
1 polymer ?
#
loop_
_entity_poly.entity_id
_entity_poly.type
_entity_poly.pdbx_seq_one_letter_code
_entity_poly.pdbx_strand_id
1 'polypeptide(L)' 'TGGYEITHLAEHLFVTGVEKRLDPRGKPYYWINGPLVTDAPEGTDVHAIHKGNISITPITLDCTAYAGTDELKTLFSL' A
#
# COMPACT_ATOMS: atom_id res chain seq x y z
N THR A 1 20.93 12.37 -11.73
CA THR A 1 19.82 12.40 -12.71
C THR A 1 18.90 11.25 -12.36
N GLY A 2 17.65 11.51 -11.98
CA GLY A 2 16.68 10.44 -11.68
C GLY A 2 16.33 9.66 -12.95
N GLY A 3 16.25 8.34 -12.85
CA GLY A 3 15.79 7.44 -13.90
C GLY A 3 14.28 7.19 -13.83
N TYR A 4 13.81 6.20 -14.58
CA TYR A 4 12.47 5.64 -14.42
C TYR A 4 12.56 4.14 -14.14
N GLU A 5 11.59 3.61 -13.40
CA GLU A 5 11.48 2.19 -13.04
C GLU A 5 10.06 1.71 -13.36
N ILE A 6 9.96 0.54 -14.00
CA ILE A 6 8.68 -0.19 -14.06
C ILE A 6 8.53 -0.91 -12.73
N THR A 7 7.46 -0.60 -12.00
CA THR A 7 7.28 -1.02 -10.61
C THR A 7 6.02 -1.85 -10.43
N HIS A 8 5.92 -2.56 -9.31
CA HIS A 8 4.66 -3.11 -8.81
C HIS A 8 4.15 -2.27 -7.63
N LEU A 9 2.85 -2.36 -7.36
CA LEU A 9 2.20 -1.60 -6.28
C LEU A 9 2.75 -2.05 -4.92
N ALA A 10 3.26 -1.13 -4.10
CA ALA A 10 3.62 -1.44 -2.71
C ALA A 10 2.38 -1.79 -1.87
N GLU A 11 2.55 -2.64 -0.87
CA GLU A 11 1.48 -2.99 0.06
C GLU A 11 1.07 -1.79 0.93
N HIS A 12 2.04 -0.99 1.37
CA HIS A 12 1.82 0.18 2.23
C HIS A 12 2.74 1.34 1.84
N LEU A 13 2.17 2.55 1.78
CA LEU A 13 2.91 3.81 1.64
C LEU A 13 3.18 4.46 3.01
N PHE A 14 2.27 4.30 3.97
CA PHE A 14 2.35 4.88 5.31
C PHE A 14 2.19 3.81 6.39
N VAL A 15 2.85 3.99 7.53
CA VAL A 15 2.56 3.23 8.75
C VAL A 15 1.30 3.80 9.40
N THR A 16 0.26 2.99 9.59
CA THR A 16 -1.01 3.47 10.16
C THR A 16 -0.87 3.87 11.62
N GLY A 17 -1.01 5.17 11.89
CA GLY A 17 -1.16 5.79 13.19
C GLY A 17 -2.59 6.31 13.41
N VAL A 18 -3.06 6.21 14.64
CA VAL A 18 -4.36 6.76 15.05
C VAL A 18 -4.18 7.64 16.27
N GLU A 19 -4.50 8.91 16.13
CA GLU A 19 -4.39 9.90 17.20
C GLU A 19 -5.79 10.30 17.69
N LYS A 20 -6.07 10.06 18.97
CA LYS A 20 -7.31 10.50 19.62
C LYS A 20 -7.16 11.95 20.11
N ARG A 21 -8.15 12.78 19.82
CA ARG A 21 -8.28 14.15 20.31
C ARG A 21 -9.69 14.40 20.85
N LEU A 22 -9.87 15.53 21.53
CA LEU A 22 -11.17 16.00 22.00
C LEU A 22 -11.52 17.30 21.27
N ASP A 23 -12.77 17.42 20.83
CA ASP A 23 -13.29 18.69 20.33
C ASP A 23 -13.52 19.68 21.50
N PRO A 24 -13.83 20.96 21.23
CA PRO A 24 -14.09 21.94 22.29
C PRO A 24 -15.29 21.61 23.19
N ARG A 25 -16.15 20.66 22.80
CA ARG A 25 -17.30 20.17 23.58
C ARG A 25 -16.98 18.89 24.36
N GLY A 26 -15.72 18.43 24.34
CA GLY A 26 -15.26 17.22 25.00
C GLY A 26 -15.61 15.92 24.25
N LYS A 27 -16.10 15.99 23.00
CA LYS A 27 -16.40 14.80 22.20
C LYS A 27 -15.11 14.26 21.56
N PRO A 28 -14.82 12.94 21.65
CA PRO A 28 -13.65 12.38 21.02
C PRO A 28 -13.77 12.37 19.49
N TYR A 29 -12.66 12.67 18.83
CA TYR A 29 -12.45 12.45 17.39
C TYR A 29 -11.06 11.86 17.15
N TYR A 30 -10.84 11.30 15.97
CA TYR A 30 -9.62 10.55 15.65
C TYR A 30 -9.02 11.04 14.34
N TRP A 31 -7.72 11.29 14.34
CA TRP A 31 -6.93 11.49 13.13
C TRP A 31 -6.26 10.18 12.75
N ILE A 32 -6.38 9.81 11.47
CA ILE A 32 -5.55 8.77 10.88
C ILE A 32 -4.35 9.48 10.27
N ASN A 33 -3.16 9.17 10.76
CA ASN A 33 -1.90 9.74 10.31
C ASN A 33 -0.83 8.65 10.26
N GLY A 34 0.40 8.99 9.90
CA GLY A 34 1.47 8.00 9.79
C GLY A 34 2.70 8.52 9.08
N PRO A 35 3.91 8.13 9.47
CA PRO A 35 5.09 8.37 8.67
C PRO A 35 5.06 7.52 7.38
N LEU A 36 5.82 7.93 6.36
CA LEU A 36 6.08 7.10 5.20
C LEU A 36 6.80 5.81 5.63
N VAL A 37 6.48 4.70 4.97
CA VAL A 37 7.20 3.43 5.16
C VAL A 37 8.65 3.62 4.70
N THR A 38 9.62 3.34 5.57
CA THR A 38 11.05 3.48 5.25
C THR A 38 11.65 2.23 4.61
N ASP A 39 11.05 1.07 4.85
CA ASP A 39 11.51 -0.22 4.34
C ASP A 39 10.61 -0.66 3.17
N ALA A 40 10.79 0.01 2.03
CA ALA A 40 10.03 -0.28 0.82
C ALA A 40 10.76 -1.38 0.02
N PRO A 41 10.12 -2.53 -0.24
CA PRO A 41 10.73 -3.62 -1.00
C PRO A 41 11.18 -3.16 -2.40
N GLU A 42 12.30 -3.71 -2.87
CA GLU A 42 12.83 -3.40 -4.20
C GLU A 42 11.81 -3.69 -5.31
N GLY A 43 11.73 -2.80 -6.31
CA GLY A 43 10.79 -2.90 -7.42
C GLY A 43 9.39 -2.36 -7.11
N THR A 44 9.13 -1.89 -5.88
CA THR A 44 7.89 -1.18 -5.56
C THR A 44 7.95 0.28 -6.01
N ASP A 45 6.78 0.87 -6.25
CA ASP A 45 6.62 2.31 -6.50
C ASP A 45 7.21 3.17 -5.39
N VAL A 46 6.98 2.80 -4.13
CA VAL A 46 7.53 3.49 -2.95
C VAL A 46 9.06 3.44 -2.94
N HIS A 47 9.67 2.30 -3.30
CA HIS A 47 11.13 2.17 -3.37
C HIS A 47 11.74 3.07 -4.46
N ALA A 48 11.14 3.08 -5.65
CA ALA A 48 11.59 3.94 -6.76
C ALA A 48 11.51 5.43 -6.40
N ILE A 49 10.44 5.86 -5.71
CA ILE A 49 10.29 7.24 -5.23
C ILE A 49 11.37 7.58 -4.19
N HIS A 50 11.66 6.68 -3.23
CA HIS A 50 12.73 6.91 -2.25
C HIS A 50 14.13 7.03 -2.88
N LYS A 51 14.36 6.37 -4.02
CA LYS A 51 15.59 6.52 -4.82
C LYS A 51 15.65 7.82 -5.63
N GLY A 52 14.55 8.57 -5.72
CA GLY A 52 14.43 9.77 -6.55
C GLY A 52 14.17 9.45 -8.03
N ASN A 53 13.65 8.26 -8.34
CA ASN A 53 13.27 7.84 -9.69
C ASN A 53 11.77 8.03 -9.95
N ILE A 54 11.40 8.08 -11.22
CA ILE A 54 10.01 8.06 -11.68
C ILE A 54 9.50 6.61 -11.60
N SER A 55 8.38 6.39 -10.92
CA SER A 55 7.70 5.08 -10.88
C SER A 55 6.64 5.00 -11.97
N ILE A 56 6.58 3.87 -12.68
CA ILE A 56 5.54 3.54 -13.66
C ILE A 56 4.97 2.18 -13.26
N THR A 57 3.82 2.19 -12.56
CA THR A 57 3.15 0.98 -12.09
C THR A 57 1.96 0.63 -12.99
N PRO A 58 2.00 -0.47 -13.77
CA PRO A 58 0.83 -0.94 -14.50
C PRO A 58 -0.21 -1.48 -13.52
N ILE A 59 -1.41 -0.89 -13.52
CA ILE A 59 -2.53 -1.31 -12.68
C ILE A 59 -3.76 -1.66 -13.53
N THR A 60 -4.60 -2.54 -13.00
CA THR A 60 -5.91 -2.90 -13.58
C THR A 60 -7.01 -2.75 -12.52
N LEU A 61 -8.26 -2.67 -12.96
CA LEU A 61 -9.43 -2.67 -12.06
C LEU A 61 -9.90 -4.07 -11.69
N ASP A 62 -9.38 -5.11 -12.36
CA ASP A 62 -9.69 -6.49 -12.03
C ASP A 62 -8.95 -6.91 -10.75
N CYS A 63 -9.69 -6.96 -9.64
CA CYS A 63 -9.17 -7.37 -8.33
C CYS A 63 -9.33 -8.88 -8.08
N THR A 64 -9.58 -9.70 -9.11
CA THR A 64 -9.65 -11.15 -8.97
C THR A 64 -8.27 -11.69 -8.56
N ALA A 65 -8.18 -12.35 -7.41
CA ALA A 65 -6.95 -12.96 -6.92
C ALA A 65 -6.63 -14.28 -7.65
N TYR A 66 -6.23 -14.20 -8.92
CA TYR A 66 -6.05 -15.37 -9.79
C TYR A 66 -5.13 -16.44 -9.21
N ALA A 67 -4.06 -16.04 -8.51
CA ALA A 67 -3.12 -16.98 -7.87
C ALA A 67 -3.77 -17.89 -6.83
N GLY A 68 -4.81 -17.42 -6.11
CA GLY A 68 -5.54 -18.21 -5.12
C GLY A 68 -6.66 -19.09 -5.71
N THR A 69 -6.91 -19.00 -7.01
CA THR A 69 -8.07 -19.65 -7.64
C THR A 69 -8.03 -21.16 -7.51
N ASP A 70 -6.87 -21.78 -7.77
CA ASP A 70 -6.75 -23.23 -7.77
C ASP A 70 -6.76 -23.79 -6.34
N GLU A 71 -6.13 -23.10 -5.38
CA GLU A 71 -6.19 -23.47 -3.96
C GLU A 71 -7.62 -23.46 -3.42
N LEU A 72 -8.40 -22.41 -3.73
CA LEU A 72 -9.80 -22.33 -3.32
C LEU A 72 -10.66 -23.41 -3.97
N LYS A 73 -10.43 -23.73 -5.25
CA LYS A 73 -11.12 -24.85 -5.92
C LYS A 73 -10.82 -26.17 -5.22
N THR A 74 -9.56 -26.44 -4.88
CA THR A 74 -9.17 -27.65 -4.15
C THR A 74 -9.81 -27.70 -2.77
N LEU A 75 -9.77 -26.59 -2.02
CA LEU A 75 -10.30 -26.51 -0.66
C LEU A 75 -11.82 -26.72 -0.60
N PHE A 76 -12.55 -26.21 -1.59
CA PHE A 76 -14.01 -26.27 -1.67
C PHE A 76 -14.52 -27.27 -2.71
N SER A 77 -13.68 -28.24 -3.10
CA SER A 77 -14.13 -29.40 -3.85
C SER A 77 -15.06 -30.24 -2.96
N LEU A 78 -16.29 -30.47 -3.41
CA LEU A 78 -17.16 -31.55 -2.91
C LEU A 78 -16.52 -32.93 -3.15
#